data_AF-A0A971L894-F1
#
_entry.id   AF-A0A971L894-F1
#
_cell.length_a   1.000
_cell.length_b   1.000
_cell.length_c   1.000
_cell.angle_alpha   90.00
_cell.angle_beta   90.00
_cell.angle_gamma   90.00
#
_symmetry.space_group_name_H-M   'P 1'
#
loop_
_entity.id
_entity.type
_entity.pdbx_description
1 polymer ?
#
loop_
_entity_poly.entity_id
_entity_poly.type
_entity_poly.pdbx_seq_one_letter_code
_entity_poly.pdbx_strand_id
1 'polypeptide(L)' 'MTSFHPALILIIAALAVYILPGRLRQIAFIGGPLLALLSVLTMAAGTVWHYSFIGYELTIW' A
#
# COMPACT_ATOMS: atom_id res chain seq x y z
N MET A 1 11.62 -10.44 -5.73
CA MET A 1 10.62 -10.46 -4.65
C MET A 1 9.67 -9.31 -4.93
N THR A 2 8.38 -9.56 -5.12
CA THR A 2 7.40 -8.51 -5.38
C THR A 2 7.17 -7.72 -4.09
N SER A 3 7.88 -6.61 -3.93
CA SER A 3 7.73 -5.71 -2.77
C SER A 3 6.38 -5.01 -2.87
N PHE A 4 5.40 -5.35 -2.03
CA PHE A 4 4.12 -4.62 -2.09
C PHE A 4 4.33 -3.15 -1.74
N HIS A 5 4.04 -2.25 -2.69
CA HIS A 5 4.22 -0.83 -2.48
C HIS A 5 3.29 -0.35 -1.34
N PRO A 6 3.78 0.42 -0.36
CA PRO A 6 2.98 0.88 0.77
C PRO A 6 1.69 1.59 0.35
N ALA A 7 1.75 2.35 -0.74
CA ALA A 7 0.58 3.02 -1.32
C ALA A 7 -0.53 2.04 -1.74
N LEU A 8 -0.20 0.87 -2.28
CA LEU A 8 -1.20 -0.15 -2.66
C LEU A 8 -1.91 -0.70 -1.43
N ILE A 9 -1.15 -0.94 -0.34
CA ILE A 9 -1.70 -1.40 0.93
C ILE A 9 -2.71 -0.37 1.47
N LEU A 10 -2.37 0.91 1.40
CA LEU A 10 -3.26 2.00 1.83
C LEU A 10 -4.53 2.11 0.98
N ILE A 11 -4.42 1.97 -0.35
CA ILE A 11 -5.58 1.99 -1.25
C ILE A 11 -6.53 0.84 -0.93
N ILE A 12 -6.01 -0.38 -0.79
CA ILE A 12 -6.80 -1.56 -0.45
C ILE A 12 -7.45 -1.39 0.93
N ALA A 13 -6.71 -0.88 1.92
CA ALA A 13 -7.25 -0.62 3.24
C ALA A 13 -8.37 0.42 3.21
N ALA A 14 -8.23 1.50 2.44
CA ALA A 14 -9.26 2.52 2.30
C ALA A 14 -10.55 1.94 1.68
N LEU A 15 -10.43 1.12 0.64
CA LEU A 15 -11.56 0.40 0.05
C LEU A 15 -12.20 -0.56 1.06
N ALA A 16 -11.38 -1.31 1.82
CA ALA A 16 -11.86 -2.22 2.85
C ALA A 16 -12.63 -1.47 3.97
N VAL A 17 -12.14 -0.31 4.40
CA VAL A 17 -12.84 0.55 5.38
C VAL A 17 -14.20 1.02 4.88
N TYR A 18 -14.31 1.33 3.58
CA TYR A 18 -15.56 1.78 2.98
C TYR A 18 -16.60 0.65 2.90
N ILE A 19 -16.16 -0.57 2.58
CA ILE A 19 -17.05 -1.71 2.32
C ILE A 19 -17.42 -2.47 3.61
N LEU A 20 -16.49 -2.59 4.56
CA LEU A 20 -16.67 -3.45 5.74
C LEU A 20 -17.53 -2.78 6.83
N PRO A 21 -18.47 -3.52 7.46
CA PRO A 21 -19.25 -3.00 8.57
C PRO A 21 -18.59 -3.24 9.95
N GLY A 22 -19.03 -2.44 10.93
CA GLY A 22 -18.77 -2.69 12.35
C GLY A 22 -17.29 -2.75 12.75
N ARG A 23 -16.91 -3.80 13.50
CA ARG A 23 -15.54 -3.97 14.03
C ARG A 23 -14.50 -4.27 12.95
N LEU A 24 -14.90 -4.87 11.83
CA LEU A 24 -14.00 -5.14 10.71
C LEU A 24 -13.51 -3.84 10.05
N ARG A 25 -14.36 -2.82 10.01
CA ARG A 25 -13.97 -1.47 9.58
C ARG A 25 -12.87 -0.88 10.44
N GLN A 26 -12.97 -1.04 11.76
CA GLN A 26 -11.97 -0.52 12.70
C GLN A 26 -10.64 -1.26 12.53
N ILE A 27 -10.68 -2.57 12.32
CA ILE A 27 -9.49 -3.37 12.01
C ILE A 27 -8.85 -2.89 10.71
N ALA A 28 -9.61 -2.66 9.64
CA ALA A 28 -9.07 -2.14 8.39
C ALA A 28 -8.49 -0.72 8.54
N PHE A 29 -9.14 0.13 9.34
CA PHE A 29 -8.74 1.52 9.56
C PHE A 29 -7.42 1.64 10.32
N ILE A 30 -7.16 0.75 11.28
CA ILE A 30 -5.92 0.74 12.06
C ILE A 30 -4.87 -0.19 11.44
N GLY A 31 -5.30 -1.38 11.04
CA GLY A 31 -4.44 -2.42 10.47
C GLY A 31 -3.86 -2.03 9.10
N GLY A 32 -4.61 -1.31 8.27
CA GLY A 32 -4.12 -0.83 6.97
C GLY A 32 -2.87 0.03 7.07
N PRO A 33 -2.91 1.15 7.81
CA PRO A 33 -1.73 1.98 8.07
C PRO A 33 -0.58 1.22 8.74
N LEU A 34 -0.86 0.32 9.69
CA LEU A 34 0.18 -0.51 10.33
C LEU A 34 0.89 -1.44 9.34
N LEU A 35 0.12 -2.10 8.46
CA LEU A 35 0.68 -2.96 7.42
C LEU A 35 1.48 -2.16 6.40
N ALA A 36 1.02 -0.97 6.01
CA ALA A 36 1.77 -0.08 5.14
C ALA A 36 3.10 0.34 5.79
N LEU A 37 3.11 0.65 7.09
CA LEU A 37 4.32 1.00 7.82
C LEU A 37 5.30 -0.17 7.90
N LEU A 38 4.82 -1.38 8.17
CA LEU A 38 5.63 -2.60 8.11
C LEU A 38 6.22 -2.86 6.72
N SER A 39 5.48 -2.55 5.66
CA SER A 39 5.99 -2.67 4.29
C SER A 39 7.14 -1.70 4.00
N VAL A 40 7.09 -0.48 4.54
CA VAL A 40 8.19 0.49 4.43
C VAL A 40 9.41 0.00 5.19
N LEU A 41 9.23 -0.51 6.41
CA LEU A 41 10.34 -0.99 7.25
C LEU A 41 11.06 -2.22 6.68
N THR A 42 10.38 -2.98 5.82
CA THR A 42 10.94 -4.19 5.17
C THR A 42 11.43 -3.92 3.76
N MET A 43 11.21 -2.72 3.22
CA MET A 43 11.72 -2.31 1.91
C MET A 43 13.21 -2.02 1.96
N ALA A 44 13.94 -2.47 0.95
CA ALA A 44 15.34 -2.11 0.79
C ALA A 44 15.47 -0.61 0.50
N ALA A 45 16.45 0.05 1.13
CA ALA A 45 16.73 1.46 0.84
C ALA A 45 17.05 1.64 -0.66
N GLY A 46 16.44 2.66 -1.28
CA GLY A 46 16.56 2.91 -2.72
C GLY A 46 15.68 2.00 -3.60
N THR A 47 14.65 1.36 -3.04
CA THR A 47 13.65 0.65 -3.84
C THR A 47 12.88 1.66 -4.69
N VAL A 48 13.12 1.62 -6.00
CA VAL A 48 12.41 2.45 -6.98
C VAL A 48 11.52 1.55 -7.81
N TRP A 49 10.24 1.90 -7.91
CA TRP A 49 9.30 1.22 -8.78
C TRP A 49 9.22 1.95 -10.11
N HIS A 50 9.63 1.27 -11.17
CA HIS A 50 9.45 1.73 -12.55
C HIS A 50 8.16 1.12 -13.10
N TYR A 51 7.24 1.99 -13.50
CA TYR A 51 5.96 1.59 -14.08
C TYR A 51 5.78 2.25 -15.43
N SER A 52 5.69 1.45 -16.48
CA SER A 52 5.39 1.97 -17.83
C SER A 52 3.88 2.16 -17.97
N PHE A 53 3.43 3.40 -18.09
CA PHE A 53 2.02 3.76 -18.23
C PHE A 53 1.82 4.73 -19.40
N ILE A 54 1.04 4.30 -20.41
CA ILE A 54 0.74 5.10 -21.63
C ILE A 54 2.02 5.64 -22.30
N GLY A 55 3.09 4.84 -22.31
CA GLY A 55 4.38 5.23 -22.91
C GLY A 55 5.26 6.16 -22.05
N TYR A 56 4.85 6.45 -20.82
CA TYR A 56 5.66 7.16 -19.83
C TYR A 56 6.21 6.19 -18.79
N GLU A 57 7.48 6.36 -18.41
CA GLU A 57 8.08 5.68 -17.28
C GLU A 57 7.82 6.47 -16.00
N LEU A 58 6.86 6.01 -15.19
CA LEU A 58 6.65 6.52 -13.84
C LEU A 58 7.68 5.91 -12.90
N THR A 59 8.45 6.79 -12.27
CA THR A 59 9.41 6.43 -11.22
C THR A 59 8.80 6.80 -9.87
N ILE A 60 8.49 5.80 -9.07
CA ILE A 60 7.96 5.96 -7.72
C ILE A 60 9.08 5.62 -6.73
N TRP A 61 9.45 6.60 -5.90
CA TRP A 61 10.51 6.53 -4.90
C TRP A 61 9.94 6.19 -3.53
#